data_AF-A0A6U6BZK5-F1
#
_entry.id   AF-A0A6U6BZK5-F1
#
_cell.length_a   1.000
_cell.length_b   1.000
_cell.length_c   1.000
_cell.angle_alpha   90.00
_cell.angle_beta   90.00
_cell.angle_gamma   90.00
#
_symmetry.space_group_name_H-M   'P 1'
#
loop_
_entity.id
_entity.type
_entity.pdbx_description
1 polymer ?
#
loop_
_entity_poly.entity_id
_entity_poly.type
_entity_poly.pdbx_seq_one_letter_code
_entity_poly.pdbx_strand_id
1 'polypeptide(L)'
;MELQPPRMLKTMSGSLRSQEEVLLEPFNYIGKLPGKGIRPRMIAAFNNWLQVPSEIIEKIADITQKLHNASLMIDDIEDNSKLRRGTPVAHVVYGVPQTLNTANYVYFLALNDLTKLGNSQAVEIFIKEMLNLHRGQGLDIYWRDNSICPTEEEYINMVQNKTGGLFRLSVLLMQCFSSDRQDYIPLVNELGLMYQVMDDYLNLQSMEYHHNKSYCEDLTEGKFSFPIVHSIMSSPGDSALQNILKQRTTDPDVKRYACEMMRASGSFRYTRSFFEQSIQKVKEHISLLGGNKDLQLLVDDLCKLLPPADND
;
A
#
# COMPACT_ATOMS: atom_id res chain seq x y z
N MET A 1 65.66 -12.09 39.66
CA MET A 1 64.23 -12.34 39.92
C MET A 1 63.46 -11.27 39.15
N GLU A 2 63.26 -11.51 37.85
CA GLU A 2 62.56 -10.59 36.95
C GLU A 2 61.05 -10.81 37.09
N LEU A 3 60.32 -9.73 37.37
CA LEU A 3 58.86 -9.71 37.39
C LEU A 3 58.36 -9.42 35.97
N GLN A 4 57.65 -10.39 35.38
CA GLN A 4 57.03 -10.26 34.06
C GLN A 4 55.88 -9.22 34.04
N PRO A 5 55.66 -8.53 32.89
CA PRO A 5 54.56 -7.60 32.70
C PRO A 5 53.19 -8.29 32.43
N PRO A 6 52.07 -7.55 32.54
CA PRO A 6 50.74 -8.12 32.72
C PRO A 6 50.16 -8.77 31.46
N ARG A 7 49.42 -9.86 31.67
CA ARG A 7 48.70 -10.64 30.65
C ARG A 7 47.76 -9.76 29.82
N MET A 8 47.98 -9.76 28.51
CA MET A 8 47.07 -9.22 27.51
C MET A 8 45.69 -9.88 27.62
N LEU A 9 44.66 -9.05 27.83
CA LEU A 9 43.28 -9.41 27.55
C LEU A 9 43.14 -9.60 26.03
N LYS A 10 42.80 -10.83 25.64
CA LYS A 10 42.40 -11.18 24.27
C LYS A 10 41.25 -10.27 23.85
N THR A 11 41.51 -9.44 22.84
CA THR A 11 40.51 -8.72 22.06
C THR A 11 39.56 -9.72 21.42
N MET A 12 38.30 -9.75 21.88
CA MET A 12 37.21 -10.37 21.13
C MET A 12 36.84 -9.43 19.98
N SER A 13 37.39 -9.69 18.80
CA SER A 13 36.96 -9.06 17.54
C SER A 13 35.65 -9.70 17.07
N GLY A 14 34.54 -9.36 17.74
CA GLY A 14 33.22 -9.46 17.14
C GLY A 14 32.93 -8.15 16.41
N SER A 15 32.59 -8.21 15.13
CA SER A 15 32.16 -7.01 14.38
C SER A 15 30.99 -6.36 15.12
N LEU A 16 31.21 -5.16 15.68
CA LEU A 16 30.16 -4.35 16.26
C LEU A 16 29.29 -3.86 15.11
N ARG A 17 28.05 -4.38 15.00
CA ARG A 17 27.04 -3.82 14.08
C ARG A 17 26.92 -2.32 14.33
N SER A 18 26.81 -1.55 13.25
CA SER A 18 26.58 -0.12 13.40
C SER A 18 25.22 0.12 14.09
N GLN A 19 25.11 1.21 14.85
CA GLN A 19 23.82 1.58 15.47
C GLN A 19 22.72 1.72 14.40
N GLU A 20 23.08 2.25 13.23
CA GLU A 20 22.17 2.40 12.09
C GLU A 20 21.63 1.06 11.57
N GLU A 21 22.49 0.04 11.47
CA GLU A 21 22.06 -1.32 11.07
C GLU A 21 21.02 -1.89 12.05
N VAL A 22 21.17 -1.65 13.35
CA VAL A 22 20.23 -2.12 14.37
C VAL A 22 18.89 -1.39 14.25
N LEU A 23 18.91 -0.08 13.99
CA LEU A 23 17.70 0.73 13.85
C LEU A 23 16.91 0.39 12.57
N LEU A 24 17.60 0.05 11.48
CA LEU A 24 16.99 -0.25 10.18
C LEU A 24 16.70 -1.73 9.95
N GLU A 25 17.01 -2.62 10.90
CA GLU A 25 16.82 -4.07 10.71
C GLU A 25 15.39 -4.47 10.33
N PRO A 26 14.32 -3.95 10.99
CA PRO A 26 12.94 -4.23 10.58
C PRO A 26 12.61 -3.74 9.15
N PHE A 27 13.15 -2.58 8.75
CA PHE A 27 12.95 -2.03 7.41
C PHE A 27 13.67 -2.86 6.34
N ASN A 28 14.92 -3.23 6.60
CA ASN A 28 15.73 -4.08 5.73
C ASN A 28 15.13 -5.49 5.59
N TYR A 29 14.48 -5.99 6.63
CA TYR A 29 13.73 -7.25 6.58
C TYR A 29 12.58 -7.19 5.58
N ILE A 30 11.71 -6.17 5.65
CA ILE A 30 10.62 -5.99 4.68
C ILE A 30 11.13 -5.72 3.27
N GLY A 31 12.24 -4.98 3.15
CA GLY A 31 12.86 -4.67 1.85
C GLY A 31 13.33 -5.91 1.06
N LYS A 32 13.55 -7.04 1.73
CA LYS A 32 13.90 -8.33 1.08
C LYS A 32 12.70 -9.08 0.52
N LEU A 33 11.48 -8.69 0.89
CA LEU A 33 10.27 -9.40 0.45
C LEU A 33 9.94 -9.02 -1.00
N PRO A 34 9.63 -10.00 -1.87
CA PRO A 34 9.35 -9.74 -3.28
C PRO A 34 8.12 -8.84 -3.46
N GLY A 35 8.26 -7.72 -4.15
CA GLY A 35 7.14 -6.81 -4.43
C GLY A 35 6.62 -6.90 -5.85
N LYS A 36 5.39 -6.43 -6.08
CA LYS A 36 4.79 -6.35 -7.43
C LYS A 36 5.49 -5.35 -8.36
N GLY A 37 6.44 -4.55 -7.86
CA GLY A 37 7.23 -3.61 -8.67
C GLY A 37 6.42 -2.48 -9.34
N ILE A 38 5.19 -2.23 -8.89
CA ILE A 38 4.26 -1.31 -9.56
C ILE A 38 4.73 0.14 -9.50
N ARG A 39 5.18 0.61 -8.34
CA ARG A 39 5.63 2.00 -8.15
C ARG A 39 6.84 2.35 -9.04
N PRO A 40 7.91 1.54 -9.09
CA PRO A 40 9.00 1.76 -10.05
C PRO A 40 8.54 1.80 -11.51
N ARG A 41 7.66 0.87 -11.93
CA ARG A 41 7.09 0.85 -13.29
C ARG A 41 6.27 2.12 -13.58
N MET A 42 5.50 2.57 -12.60
CA MET A 42 4.70 3.79 -12.70
C MET A 42 5.60 5.03 -12.83
N ILE A 43 6.62 5.18 -11.97
CA ILE A 43 7.58 6.30 -12.06
C ILE A 43 8.26 6.30 -13.44
N ALA A 44 8.72 5.15 -13.92
CA ALA A 44 9.32 5.04 -15.25
C ALA A 44 8.33 5.46 -16.36
N ALA A 45 7.09 4.96 -16.32
CA ALA A 45 6.07 5.30 -17.30
C ALA A 45 5.73 6.80 -17.28
N PHE A 46 5.55 7.41 -16.11
CA PHE A 46 5.31 8.87 -16.01
C PHE A 46 6.51 9.69 -16.49
N ASN A 47 7.74 9.16 -16.39
CA ASN A 47 8.92 9.87 -16.87
C ASN A 47 8.96 10.00 -18.41
N ASN A 48 8.22 9.17 -19.14
CA ASN A 48 8.03 9.35 -20.59
C ASN A 48 7.36 10.69 -20.92
N TRP A 49 6.52 11.20 -20.02
CA TRP A 49 5.94 12.54 -20.13
C TRP A 49 6.80 13.60 -19.43
N LEU A 50 7.21 13.33 -18.20
CA LEU A 50 7.83 14.33 -17.34
C LEU A 50 9.31 14.60 -17.65
N GLN A 51 10.02 13.69 -18.31
CA GLN A 51 11.40 13.89 -18.79
C GLN A 51 12.36 14.43 -17.71
N VAL A 52 12.21 13.95 -16.47
CA VAL A 52 13.04 14.34 -15.33
C VAL A 52 14.42 13.67 -15.44
N PRO A 53 15.52 14.36 -15.05
CA PRO A 53 16.85 13.78 -15.07
C PRO A 53 16.96 12.48 -14.27
N SER A 54 17.68 11.48 -14.80
CA SER A 54 17.76 10.14 -14.21
C SER A 54 18.22 10.14 -12.75
N GLU A 55 19.20 10.99 -12.39
CA GLU A 55 19.68 11.10 -11.01
C GLU A 55 18.58 11.55 -10.03
N ILE A 56 17.67 12.42 -10.48
CA ILE A 56 16.55 12.89 -9.67
C ILE A 56 15.47 11.81 -9.59
N ILE A 57 15.22 11.10 -10.69
CA ILE A 57 14.29 9.96 -10.70
C ILE A 57 14.72 8.87 -9.73
N GLU A 58 16.00 8.51 -9.68
CA GLU A 58 16.52 7.52 -8.75
C GLU A 58 16.27 7.93 -7.28
N LYS A 59 16.52 9.21 -6.95
CA LYS A 59 16.25 9.73 -5.60
C LYS A 59 14.75 9.75 -5.28
N ILE A 60 13.89 10.15 -6.21
CA ILE A 60 12.42 10.14 -6.02
C ILE A 60 11.92 8.70 -5.85
N ALA A 61 12.44 7.75 -6.62
CA ALA A 61 12.09 6.34 -6.52
C ALA A 61 12.49 5.76 -5.15
N ASP A 62 13.69 6.06 -4.67
CA ASP A 62 14.16 5.64 -3.34
C ASP A 62 13.32 6.24 -2.20
N ILE A 63 13.03 7.56 -2.25
CA ILE A 63 12.15 8.24 -1.29
C ILE A 63 10.75 7.58 -1.27
N THR A 64 10.16 7.38 -2.45
CA THR A 64 8.84 6.74 -2.58
C THR A 64 8.85 5.32 -2.04
N GLN A 65 9.92 4.56 -2.29
CA GLN A 65 10.06 3.18 -1.82
C GLN A 65 10.24 3.10 -0.30
N LYS A 66 11.02 4.03 0.29
CA LYS A 66 11.15 4.19 1.75
C LYS A 66 9.79 4.44 2.40
N LEU A 67 9.06 5.43 1.90
CA LEU A 67 7.72 5.76 2.40
C LEU A 67 6.74 4.60 2.26
N HIS A 68 6.77 3.91 1.11
CA HIS A 68 5.91 2.76 0.88
C HIS A 68 6.18 1.64 1.90
N ASN A 69 7.43 1.23 2.07
CA ASN A 69 7.76 0.15 2.98
C ASN A 69 7.53 0.53 4.45
N ALA A 70 7.84 1.77 4.84
CA ALA A 70 7.53 2.28 6.16
C ALA A 70 6.02 2.29 6.43
N SER A 71 5.21 2.74 5.46
CA SER A 71 3.75 2.72 5.62
C SER A 71 3.20 1.31 5.73
N LEU A 72 3.74 0.33 5.00
CA LEU A 72 3.35 -1.07 5.14
C LEU A 72 3.66 -1.63 6.53
N MET A 73 4.79 -1.26 7.14
CA MET A 73 5.14 -1.70 8.49
C MET A 73 4.18 -1.15 9.55
N ILE A 74 3.74 0.10 9.38
CA ILE A 74 2.73 0.74 10.24
C ILE A 74 1.36 0.08 10.03
N ASP A 75 0.92 -0.05 8.77
CA ASP A 75 -0.35 -0.66 8.36
C ASP A 75 -0.45 -2.11 8.91
N ASP A 76 0.61 -2.92 8.79
CA ASP A 76 0.66 -4.27 9.37
C ASP A 76 0.42 -4.29 10.89
N ILE A 77 0.92 -3.29 11.62
CA ILE A 77 0.69 -3.15 13.07
C ILE A 77 -0.76 -2.74 13.32
N GLU A 78 -1.26 -1.74 12.58
CA GLU A 78 -2.61 -1.18 12.73
C GLU A 78 -3.70 -2.20 12.40
N ASP A 79 -3.45 -3.10 11.45
CA ASP A 79 -4.34 -4.18 11.00
C ASP A 79 -4.11 -5.50 11.78
N ASN A 80 -3.08 -5.57 12.65
CA ASN A 80 -2.69 -6.80 13.37
C ASN A 80 -2.43 -7.99 12.43
N SER A 81 -1.94 -7.69 11.22
CA SER A 81 -1.65 -8.66 10.16
C SER A 81 -0.61 -9.69 10.63
N LYS A 82 -0.67 -10.92 10.09
CA LYS A 82 0.27 -11.99 10.46
C LYS A 82 1.33 -12.23 9.40
N LEU A 83 0.93 -12.13 8.13
CA LEU A 83 1.78 -12.41 6.99
C LEU A 83 1.72 -11.25 6.00
N ARG A 84 2.84 -11.04 5.30
CA ARG A 84 2.93 -10.19 4.13
C ARG A 84 3.78 -10.89 3.09
N ARG A 85 3.20 -11.13 1.91
CA ARG A 85 3.84 -11.90 0.82
C ARG A 85 4.33 -13.27 1.29
N GLY A 86 3.49 -13.97 2.06
CA GLY A 86 3.75 -15.32 2.59
C GLY A 86 4.79 -15.36 3.71
N THR A 87 5.28 -14.22 4.17
CA THR A 87 6.36 -14.11 5.16
C THR A 87 5.85 -13.39 6.42
N PRO A 88 6.28 -13.76 7.64
CA PRO A 88 5.86 -13.05 8.85
C PRO A 88 6.13 -11.54 8.77
N VAL A 89 5.18 -10.73 9.21
CA VAL A 89 5.33 -9.27 9.23
C VAL A 89 6.39 -8.82 10.24
N ALA A 90 6.97 -7.63 10.05
CA ALA A 90 8.09 -7.14 10.84
C ALA A 90 7.79 -7.10 12.36
N HIS A 91 6.59 -6.67 12.76
CA HIS A 91 6.23 -6.56 14.17
C HIS A 91 6.06 -7.92 14.86
N VAL A 92 5.81 -8.99 14.11
CA VAL A 92 5.79 -10.36 14.63
C VAL A 92 7.22 -10.86 14.91
N VAL A 93 8.21 -10.40 14.14
CA VAL A 93 9.62 -10.82 14.28
C VAL A 93 10.38 -9.95 15.29
N TYR A 94 10.26 -8.63 15.19
CA TYR A 94 11.04 -7.65 15.97
C TYR A 94 10.23 -6.98 17.09
N GLY A 95 8.94 -7.32 17.22
CA GLY A 95 8.04 -6.67 18.15
C GLY A 95 7.49 -5.34 17.63
N VAL A 96 6.32 -4.97 18.17
CA VAL A 96 5.63 -3.72 17.85
C VAL A 96 6.49 -2.49 18.16
N PRO A 97 7.13 -2.34 19.35
CA PRO A 97 7.84 -1.10 19.68
C PRO A 97 9.00 -0.79 18.72
N GLN A 98 9.81 -1.79 18.37
CA GLN A 98 10.94 -1.59 17.46
C GLN A 98 10.44 -1.30 16.04
N THR A 99 9.49 -2.08 15.54
CA THR A 99 8.95 -1.92 14.18
C THR A 99 8.31 -0.55 13.98
N LEU A 100 7.51 -0.10 14.94
CA LEU A 100 6.89 1.23 14.94
C LEU A 100 7.94 2.34 14.90
N ASN A 101 8.95 2.26 15.77
CA ASN A 101 10.03 3.26 15.81
C ASN A 101 10.85 3.28 14.51
N THR A 102 11.19 2.12 13.96
CA THR A 102 11.91 2.01 12.69
C THR A 102 11.13 2.63 11.54
N ALA A 103 9.83 2.33 11.42
CA ALA A 103 9.00 2.89 10.35
C ALA A 103 8.89 4.42 10.45
N ASN A 104 8.66 4.95 11.66
CA ASN A 104 8.66 6.40 11.90
C ASN A 104 10.02 7.04 11.57
N TYR A 105 11.11 6.39 11.95
CA TYR A 105 12.46 6.86 11.63
C TYR A 105 12.68 6.96 10.12
N VAL A 106 12.24 5.96 9.36
CA VAL A 106 12.34 5.94 7.90
C VAL A 106 11.52 7.04 7.23
N TYR A 107 10.36 7.45 7.78
CA TYR A 107 9.64 8.62 7.28
C TYR A 107 10.50 9.89 7.34
N PHE A 108 11.24 10.10 8.43
CA PHE A 108 12.13 11.24 8.56
C PHE A 108 13.41 11.12 7.73
N LEU A 109 13.92 9.90 7.50
CA LEU A 109 15.00 9.69 6.54
C LEU A 109 14.57 10.05 5.12
N ALA A 110 13.37 9.63 4.70
CA ALA A 110 12.81 9.99 3.40
C ALA A 110 12.63 11.51 3.24
N LEU A 111 12.13 12.20 4.28
CA LEU A 111 12.06 13.66 4.30
C LEU A 111 13.46 14.31 4.23
N ASN A 112 14.43 13.80 4.98
CA ASN A 112 15.81 14.29 4.95
C ASN A 112 16.48 14.10 3.59
N ASP A 113 16.17 13.02 2.87
CA ASP A 113 16.66 12.82 1.51
C ASP A 113 15.95 13.74 0.51
N LEU A 114 14.67 14.00 0.73
CA LEU A 114 13.90 14.94 -0.07
C LEU A 114 14.43 16.38 0.04
N THR A 115 14.79 16.84 1.24
CA THR A 115 15.32 18.22 1.42
C THR A 115 16.64 18.43 0.67
N LYS A 116 17.44 17.39 0.48
CA LYS A 116 18.68 17.43 -0.31
C LYS A 116 18.45 17.61 -1.81
N LEU A 117 17.22 17.44 -2.30
CA LEU A 117 16.87 17.75 -3.69
C LEU A 117 16.79 19.27 -3.96
N GLY A 118 16.81 20.11 -2.93
CA GLY A 118 16.93 21.57 -3.08
C GLY A 118 15.69 22.26 -3.64
N ASN A 119 14.52 21.63 -3.58
CA ASN A 119 13.24 22.21 -4.04
C ASN A 119 12.25 22.30 -2.86
N SER A 120 11.88 23.53 -2.46
CA SER A 120 10.96 23.75 -1.33
C SER A 120 9.55 23.24 -1.61
N GLN A 121 9.08 23.31 -2.86
CA GLN A 121 7.76 22.81 -3.25
C GLN A 121 7.67 21.29 -3.04
N ALA A 122 8.78 20.56 -3.22
CA ALA A 122 8.83 19.13 -2.95
C ALA A 122 8.48 18.80 -1.48
N VAL A 123 8.97 19.62 -0.53
CA VAL A 123 8.67 19.46 0.90
C VAL A 123 7.20 19.75 1.20
N GLU A 124 6.63 20.78 0.58
CA GLU A 124 5.20 21.09 0.72
C GLU A 124 4.31 19.95 0.20
N ILE A 125 4.65 19.40 -0.97
CA ILE A 125 4.00 18.23 -1.57
C ILE A 125 4.10 17.02 -0.63
N PHE A 126 5.29 16.77 -0.08
CA PHE A 126 5.50 15.69 0.88
C PHE A 126 4.59 15.83 2.09
N ILE A 127 4.56 17.01 2.72
CA ILE A 127 3.72 17.24 3.90
C ILE A 127 2.25 17.04 3.54
N LYS A 128 1.79 17.63 2.43
CA LYS A 128 0.40 17.53 1.99
C LYS A 128 -0.03 16.08 1.73
N GLU A 129 0.75 15.33 0.98
CA GLU A 129 0.38 13.96 0.62
C GLU A 129 0.55 12.97 1.79
N MET A 130 1.52 13.19 2.69
CA MET A 130 1.60 12.42 3.93
C MET A 130 0.41 12.70 4.86
N LEU A 131 -0.07 13.94 4.95
CA LEU A 131 -1.30 14.27 5.68
C LEU A 131 -2.53 13.61 5.05
N ASN A 132 -2.64 13.61 3.73
CA ASN A 132 -3.74 12.92 3.03
C ASN A 132 -3.69 11.41 3.30
N LEU A 133 -2.52 10.78 3.20
CA LEU A 133 -2.35 9.36 3.50
C LEU A 133 -2.85 9.03 4.91
N HIS A 134 -2.46 9.80 5.93
CA HIS A 134 -2.90 9.58 7.31
C HIS A 134 -4.39 9.86 7.53
N ARG A 135 -4.99 10.83 6.81
CA ARG A 135 -6.45 11.04 6.85
C ARG A 135 -7.20 9.82 6.30
N GLY A 136 -6.74 9.29 5.17
CA GLY A 136 -7.32 8.08 4.59
C GLY A 136 -7.19 6.88 5.53
N GLN A 137 -5.98 6.61 6.03
CA GLN A 137 -5.73 5.54 6.99
C GLN A 137 -6.57 5.68 8.26
N GLY A 138 -6.65 6.90 8.80
CA GLY A 138 -7.42 7.17 10.02
C GLY A 138 -8.92 6.92 9.84
N LEU A 139 -9.50 7.23 8.68
CA LEU A 139 -10.90 6.91 8.37
C LEU A 139 -11.13 5.40 8.24
N ASP A 140 -10.23 4.70 7.54
CA ASP A 140 -10.27 3.24 7.38
C ASP A 140 -10.27 2.53 8.75
N ILE A 141 -9.33 2.92 9.64
CA ILE A 141 -9.25 2.45 11.02
C ILE A 141 -10.50 2.81 11.82
N TYR A 142 -10.94 4.07 11.73
CA TYR A 142 -12.10 4.54 12.49
C TYR A 142 -13.36 3.74 12.16
N TRP A 143 -13.65 3.53 10.87
CA TRP A 143 -14.78 2.75 10.41
C TRP A 143 -14.71 1.32 10.90
N ARG A 144 -13.56 0.65 10.68
CA ARG A 144 -13.28 -0.72 11.13
C ARG A 144 -13.48 -0.89 12.65
N ASP A 145 -12.85 -0.03 13.45
CA ASP A 145 -12.80 -0.18 14.92
C ASP A 145 -14.10 0.25 15.60
N ASN A 146 -14.88 1.15 14.97
CA ASN A 146 -16.21 1.55 15.46
C ASN A 146 -17.35 0.79 14.76
N SER A 147 -17.02 -0.13 13.85
CA SER A 147 -17.96 -0.93 13.07
C SER A 147 -19.00 -0.11 12.30
N ILE A 148 -18.59 1.03 11.78
CA ILE A 148 -19.41 1.95 10.98
C ILE A 148 -19.09 1.65 9.51
N CYS A 149 -20.02 1.03 8.79
CA CYS A 149 -19.85 0.84 7.35
C CYS A 149 -19.93 2.21 6.65
N PRO A 150 -18.92 2.61 5.87
CA PRO A 150 -19.01 3.83 5.06
C PRO A 150 -19.97 3.61 3.89
N THR A 151 -20.47 4.71 3.33
CA THR A 151 -21.04 4.71 1.98
C THR A 151 -19.95 4.45 0.93
N GLU A 152 -20.35 4.07 -0.28
CA GLU A 152 -19.40 3.89 -1.39
C GLU A 152 -18.62 5.18 -1.72
N GLU A 153 -19.29 6.34 -1.69
CA GLU A 153 -18.66 7.64 -1.92
C GLU A 153 -17.60 7.95 -0.84
N GLU A 154 -17.93 7.72 0.43
CA GLU A 154 -16.98 7.88 1.53
C GLU A 154 -15.79 6.94 1.38
N TYR A 155 -16.03 5.67 1.04
CA TYR A 155 -14.97 4.70 0.76
C TYR A 155 -14.04 5.20 -0.37
N ILE A 156 -14.60 5.66 -1.50
CA ILE A 156 -13.81 6.18 -2.63
C ILE A 156 -12.94 7.36 -2.19
N ASN A 157 -13.51 8.30 -1.44
CA ASN A 157 -12.78 9.45 -0.90
C ASN A 157 -11.66 9.04 0.07
N MET A 158 -11.88 8.03 0.91
CA MET A 158 -10.85 7.47 1.78
C MET A 158 -9.72 6.84 0.97
N VAL A 159 -10.02 6.04 -0.05
CA VAL A 159 -9.02 5.39 -0.91
C VAL A 159 -8.18 6.40 -1.68
N GLN A 160 -8.81 7.46 -2.20
CA GLN A 160 -8.08 8.55 -2.86
C GLN A 160 -7.07 9.18 -1.89
N ASN A 161 -7.38 9.27 -0.60
CA ASN A 161 -6.45 9.77 0.41
C ASN A 161 -5.36 8.75 0.77
N LYS A 162 -5.73 7.51 1.13
CA LYS A 162 -4.81 6.44 1.58
C LYS A 162 -3.85 5.97 0.48
N THR A 163 -4.40 5.43 -0.62
CA THR A 163 -3.61 4.80 -1.69
C THR A 163 -3.21 5.82 -2.74
N GLY A 164 -4.11 6.75 -3.08
CA GLY A 164 -3.82 7.84 -4.01
C GLY A 164 -2.74 8.80 -3.51
N GLY A 165 -2.60 8.99 -2.19
CA GLY A 165 -1.60 9.90 -1.59
C GLY A 165 -0.17 9.62 -2.02
N LEU A 166 0.27 8.36 -1.91
CA LEU A 166 1.65 8.01 -2.26
C LEU A 166 1.89 7.99 -3.78
N PHE A 167 0.87 7.68 -4.58
CA PHE A 167 0.99 7.78 -6.05
C PHE A 167 1.07 9.24 -6.50
N ARG A 168 0.21 10.12 -5.96
CA ARG A 168 0.27 11.56 -6.19
C ARG A 168 1.60 12.13 -5.76
N LEU A 169 2.11 11.74 -4.58
CA LEU A 169 3.42 12.16 -4.11
C LEU A 169 4.49 11.89 -5.17
N SER A 170 4.55 10.67 -5.69
CA SER A 170 5.57 10.26 -6.68
C SER A 170 5.54 11.17 -7.91
N VAL A 171 4.35 11.37 -8.49
CA VAL A 171 4.18 12.15 -9.73
C VAL A 171 4.39 13.65 -9.48
N LEU A 172 3.86 14.19 -8.39
CA LEU A 172 4.03 15.61 -8.03
C LEU A 172 5.50 15.94 -7.73
N LEU A 173 6.23 15.03 -7.06
CA LEU A 173 7.67 15.19 -6.86
C LEU A 173 8.42 15.21 -8.20
N MET A 174 8.05 14.36 -9.15
CA MET A 174 8.63 14.41 -10.50
C MET A 174 8.32 15.74 -11.20
N GLN A 175 7.09 16.25 -11.09
CA GLN A 175 6.68 17.52 -11.68
C GLN A 175 7.49 18.72 -11.18
N CYS A 176 7.96 18.70 -9.93
CA CYS A 176 8.86 19.73 -9.39
C CYS A 176 10.18 19.89 -10.19
N PHE A 177 10.60 18.85 -10.92
CA PHE A 177 11.84 18.81 -11.68
C PHE A 177 11.62 18.62 -13.18
N SER A 178 10.37 18.74 -13.64
CA SER A 178 9.99 18.68 -15.04
C SER A 178 9.75 20.09 -15.60
N SER A 179 9.77 20.25 -16.92
CA SER A 179 9.18 21.40 -17.61
C SER A 179 7.70 21.21 -17.95
N ASP A 180 7.18 19.97 -17.91
CA ASP A 180 5.78 19.67 -18.15
C ASP A 180 4.91 20.16 -16.98
N ARG A 181 3.77 20.79 -17.31
CA ARG A 181 2.83 21.40 -16.35
C ARG A 181 1.41 20.84 -16.51
N GLN A 182 1.24 19.73 -17.20
CA GLN A 182 -0.04 19.07 -17.34
C GLN A 182 -0.55 18.58 -15.98
N ASP A 183 -1.88 18.53 -15.84
CA ASP A 183 -2.49 17.99 -14.63
C ASP A 183 -2.65 16.47 -14.75
N TYR A 184 -1.77 15.74 -14.06
CA TYR A 184 -1.81 14.29 -13.99
C TYR A 184 -2.66 13.77 -12.82
N ILE A 185 -3.12 14.64 -11.91
CA ILE A 185 -3.79 14.21 -10.68
C ILE A 185 -5.09 13.43 -10.92
N PRO A 186 -5.95 13.80 -11.89
CA PRO A 186 -7.13 12.99 -12.22
C PRO A 186 -6.76 11.55 -12.60
N LEU A 187 -5.78 11.37 -13.48
CA LEU A 187 -5.28 10.05 -13.88
C LEU A 187 -4.70 9.28 -12.69
N VAL A 188 -3.87 9.94 -11.86
CA VAL A 188 -3.23 9.30 -10.71
C VAL A 188 -4.25 8.88 -9.65
N ASN A 189 -5.29 9.67 -9.43
CA ASN A 189 -6.38 9.32 -8.53
C ASN A 189 -7.16 8.10 -9.03
N GLU A 190 -7.48 8.05 -10.33
CA GLU A 190 -8.17 6.90 -10.92
C GLU A 190 -7.30 5.63 -10.86
N LEU A 191 -5.98 5.74 -11.12
CA LEU A 191 -5.03 4.64 -10.95
C LEU A 191 -4.98 4.13 -9.51
N GLY A 192 -4.99 5.04 -8.53
CA GLY A 192 -5.00 4.69 -7.10
C GLY A 192 -6.29 3.96 -6.70
N LEU A 193 -7.44 4.45 -7.15
CA LEU A 193 -8.75 3.83 -6.90
C LEU A 193 -8.84 2.45 -7.56
N MET A 194 -8.51 2.37 -8.85
CA MET A 194 -8.45 1.11 -9.60
C MET A 194 -7.57 0.07 -8.90
N TYR A 195 -6.38 0.48 -8.44
CA TYR A 195 -5.45 -0.42 -7.75
C TYR A 195 -6.01 -0.93 -6.42
N GLN A 196 -6.65 -0.07 -5.62
CA GLN A 196 -7.22 -0.48 -4.34
C GLN A 196 -8.41 -1.42 -4.51
N VAL A 197 -9.33 -1.10 -5.40
CA VAL A 197 -10.50 -1.96 -5.68
C VAL A 197 -10.08 -3.35 -6.15
N MET A 198 -9.02 -3.42 -6.96
CA MET A 198 -8.41 -4.69 -7.35
C MET A 198 -7.81 -5.45 -6.16
N ASP A 199 -7.07 -4.76 -5.28
CA ASP A 199 -6.46 -5.40 -4.10
C ASP A 199 -7.53 -5.96 -3.15
N ASP A 200 -8.59 -5.20 -2.91
CA ASP A 200 -9.76 -5.60 -2.11
C ASP A 200 -10.47 -6.81 -2.72
N TYR A 201 -10.65 -6.82 -4.04
CA TYR A 201 -11.25 -7.95 -4.74
C TYR A 201 -10.38 -9.21 -4.61
N LEU A 202 -9.07 -9.09 -4.84
CA LEU A 202 -8.12 -10.21 -4.79
C LEU A 202 -7.98 -10.79 -3.37
N ASN A 203 -8.07 -9.94 -2.34
CA ASN A 203 -8.06 -10.37 -0.93
C ASN A 203 -9.15 -11.40 -0.63
N LEU A 204 -10.32 -11.25 -1.25
CA LEU A 204 -11.52 -12.06 -0.98
C LEU A 204 -11.77 -13.20 -1.98
N GLN A 205 -11.17 -13.16 -3.17
CA GLN A 205 -11.45 -14.13 -4.26
C GLN A 205 -10.26 -15.00 -4.69
N SER A 206 -9.01 -14.54 -4.51
CA SER A 206 -7.88 -15.23 -5.14
C SER A 206 -7.23 -16.28 -4.23
N MET A 207 -7.37 -17.56 -4.63
CA MET A 207 -6.68 -18.70 -3.99
C MET A 207 -5.15 -18.54 -3.97
N GLU A 208 -4.57 -17.87 -4.96
CA GLU A 208 -3.13 -17.57 -5.02
C GLU A 208 -2.75 -16.42 -4.05
N TYR A 209 -3.65 -15.46 -3.83
CA TYR A 209 -3.50 -14.47 -2.76
C TYR A 209 -3.46 -15.13 -1.38
N HIS A 210 -4.12 -16.27 -1.18
CA HIS A 210 -4.08 -17.02 0.10
C HIS A 210 -2.67 -17.52 0.48
N HIS A 211 -1.74 -17.62 -0.48
CA HIS A 211 -0.35 -17.95 -0.20
C HIS A 211 0.49 -16.72 0.15
N ASN A 212 0.09 -15.54 -0.31
CA ASN A 212 0.77 -14.27 -0.07
C ASN A 212 0.23 -13.50 1.15
N LYS A 213 -1.04 -13.68 1.47
CA LYS A 213 -1.78 -13.17 2.64
C LYS A 213 -2.61 -14.33 3.19
N SER A 214 -3.00 -14.31 4.46
CA SER A 214 -3.92 -15.35 4.97
C SER A 214 -5.30 -15.26 4.30
N TYR A 215 -6.06 -16.36 4.32
CA TYR A 215 -7.37 -16.46 3.64
C TYR A 215 -8.34 -15.37 4.10
N CYS A 216 -8.82 -14.53 3.17
CA CYS A 216 -9.74 -13.41 3.43
C CYS A 216 -9.33 -12.57 4.64
N GLU A 217 -8.15 -11.95 4.57
CA GLU A 217 -7.61 -11.12 5.66
C GLU A 217 -8.51 -9.94 6.00
N ASP A 218 -9.15 -9.32 5.01
CA ASP A 218 -10.03 -8.17 5.27
C ASP A 218 -11.17 -8.54 6.25
N LEU A 219 -11.66 -9.79 6.20
CA LEU A 219 -12.66 -10.28 7.16
C LEU A 219 -12.11 -10.47 8.57
N THR A 220 -10.82 -10.83 8.69
CA THR A 220 -10.14 -11.00 9.98
C THR A 220 -9.81 -9.64 10.59
N GLU A 221 -9.41 -8.69 9.75
CA GLU A 221 -9.14 -7.31 10.13
C GLU A 221 -10.45 -6.61 10.52
N GLY A 222 -11.60 -7.08 10.02
CA GLY A 222 -12.92 -6.46 10.20
C GLY A 222 -13.12 -5.25 9.30
N LYS A 223 -12.36 -5.19 8.20
CA LYS A 223 -12.24 -4.05 7.30
C LYS A 223 -13.44 -3.94 6.38
N PHE A 224 -13.83 -2.70 6.06
CA PHE A 224 -14.87 -2.40 5.09
C PHE A 224 -14.26 -2.21 3.69
N SER A 225 -13.80 -3.31 3.07
CA SER A 225 -13.29 -3.29 1.69
C SER A 225 -14.41 -3.15 0.66
N PHE A 226 -14.09 -2.79 -0.59
CA PHE A 226 -15.10 -2.40 -1.60
C PHE A 226 -16.23 -3.44 -1.79
N PRO A 227 -15.96 -4.76 -1.94
CA PRO A 227 -17.03 -5.76 -2.07
C PRO A 227 -17.91 -5.87 -0.81
N ILE A 228 -17.31 -5.65 0.37
CA ILE A 228 -17.99 -5.70 1.67
C ILE A 228 -18.91 -4.51 1.82
N VAL A 229 -18.43 -3.29 1.52
CA VAL A 229 -19.24 -2.06 1.53
C VAL A 229 -20.46 -2.22 0.63
N HIS A 230 -20.27 -2.63 -0.63
CA HIS A 230 -21.38 -2.87 -1.53
C HIS A 230 -22.34 -3.94 -0.99
N SER A 231 -21.83 -5.03 -0.41
CA SER A 231 -22.67 -6.11 0.13
C SER A 231 -23.58 -5.63 1.26
N ILE A 232 -23.03 -4.86 2.21
CA ILE A 232 -23.79 -4.34 3.35
C ILE A 232 -24.83 -3.32 2.85
N MET A 233 -24.42 -2.41 1.97
CA MET A 233 -25.30 -1.34 1.46
C MET A 233 -26.43 -1.87 0.56
N SER A 234 -26.18 -2.93 -0.21
CA SER A 234 -27.18 -3.59 -1.06
C SER A 234 -28.20 -4.44 -0.29
N SER A 235 -27.91 -4.76 0.98
CA SER A 235 -28.73 -5.63 1.84
C SER A 235 -29.00 -5.00 3.22
N PRO A 236 -29.64 -3.82 3.30
CA PRO A 236 -29.72 -3.02 4.53
C PRO A 236 -30.51 -3.68 5.70
N GLY A 237 -31.25 -4.76 5.42
CA GLY A 237 -31.96 -5.54 6.44
C GLY A 237 -31.17 -6.73 7.00
N ASP A 238 -30.04 -7.07 6.41
CA ASP A 238 -29.20 -8.20 6.82
C ASP A 238 -27.92 -7.71 7.52
N SER A 239 -27.88 -7.89 8.83
CA SER A 239 -26.73 -7.49 9.66
C SER A 239 -25.67 -8.58 9.80
N ALA A 240 -25.86 -9.77 9.20
CA ALA A 240 -24.98 -10.91 9.44
C ALA A 240 -23.53 -10.63 8.99
N LEU A 241 -23.33 -10.05 7.81
CA LEU A 241 -21.98 -9.73 7.32
C LEU A 241 -21.28 -8.70 8.23
N GLN A 242 -21.98 -7.64 8.64
CA GLN A 242 -21.42 -6.65 9.55
C GLN A 242 -21.07 -7.25 10.92
N ASN A 243 -21.88 -8.19 11.42
CA ASN A 243 -21.57 -8.92 12.65
C ASN A 243 -20.37 -9.87 12.49
N ILE A 244 -20.20 -10.51 11.33
CA ILE A 244 -19.01 -11.34 11.05
C ILE A 244 -17.73 -10.48 11.11
N LEU A 245 -17.73 -9.29 10.49
CA LEU A 245 -16.60 -8.35 10.54
C LEU A 245 -16.27 -7.94 11.97
N LYS A 246 -17.29 -7.63 12.78
CA LYS A 246 -17.14 -7.29 14.20
C LYS A 246 -16.43 -8.37 15.00
N GLN A 247 -16.64 -9.64 14.66
CA GLN A 247 -16.01 -10.77 15.36
C GLN A 247 -14.53 -10.93 15.00
N ARG A 248 -14.03 -10.33 13.91
CA ARG A 248 -12.63 -10.46 13.46
C ARG A 248 -12.19 -11.93 13.39
N THR A 249 -13.08 -12.75 12.82
CA THR A 249 -12.95 -14.20 12.88
C THR A 249 -11.73 -14.70 12.11
N THR A 250 -11.10 -15.74 12.64
CA THR A 250 -10.08 -16.52 11.92
C THR A 250 -10.64 -17.83 11.37
N ASP A 251 -11.91 -18.13 11.66
CA ASP A 251 -12.57 -19.37 11.24
C ASP A 251 -12.79 -19.38 9.72
N PRO A 252 -12.22 -20.36 8.99
CA PRO A 252 -12.34 -20.45 7.54
C PRO A 252 -13.77 -20.70 7.05
N ASP A 253 -14.62 -21.35 7.84
CA ASP A 253 -16.00 -21.64 7.46
C ASP A 253 -16.88 -20.39 7.58
N VAL A 254 -16.67 -19.57 8.62
CA VAL A 254 -17.33 -18.27 8.75
C VAL A 254 -16.90 -17.31 7.63
N LYS A 255 -15.62 -17.32 7.26
CA LYS A 255 -15.10 -16.54 6.12
C LYS A 255 -15.72 -16.98 4.79
N ARG A 256 -15.82 -18.30 4.55
CA ARG A 256 -16.47 -18.84 3.36
C ARG A 256 -17.93 -18.40 3.26
N TYR A 257 -18.65 -18.48 4.37
CA TYR A 257 -20.04 -18.02 4.44
C TYR A 257 -20.17 -16.52 4.12
N ALA A 258 -19.29 -15.66 4.65
CA ALA A 258 -19.28 -14.24 4.30
C ALA A 258 -19.01 -14.01 2.80
N CYS A 259 -18.12 -14.78 2.19
CA CYS A 259 -17.90 -14.73 0.74
C CYS A 259 -19.14 -15.20 -0.05
N GLU A 260 -19.86 -16.22 0.40
CA GLU A 260 -21.12 -16.66 -0.22
C GLU A 260 -22.18 -15.56 -0.15
N MET A 261 -22.30 -14.85 0.98
CA MET A 261 -23.18 -13.69 1.11
C MET A 261 -22.85 -12.60 0.09
N MET A 262 -21.57 -12.25 -0.05
CA MET A 262 -21.10 -11.25 -1.05
C MET A 262 -21.30 -11.71 -2.50
N ARG A 263 -21.28 -13.03 -2.76
CA ARG A 263 -21.62 -13.58 -4.08
C ARG A 263 -23.13 -13.47 -4.34
N ALA A 264 -23.96 -13.81 -3.34
CA ALA A 264 -25.42 -13.74 -3.43
C ALA A 264 -25.94 -12.29 -3.60
N SER A 265 -25.30 -11.30 -2.98
CA SER A 265 -25.60 -9.88 -3.18
C SER A 265 -25.09 -9.31 -4.51
N GLY A 266 -24.36 -10.09 -5.30
CA GLY A 266 -23.73 -9.65 -6.54
C GLY A 266 -22.53 -8.73 -6.35
N SER A 267 -21.99 -8.59 -5.13
CA SER A 267 -20.89 -7.66 -4.82
C SER A 267 -19.61 -7.95 -5.59
N PHE A 268 -19.27 -9.22 -5.83
CA PHE A 268 -18.11 -9.55 -6.66
C PHE A 268 -18.29 -9.15 -8.12
N ARG A 269 -19.48 -9.35 -8.69
CA ARG A 269 -19.81 -8.92 -10.05
C ARG A 269 -19.78 -7.39 -10.16
N TYR A 270 -20.36 -6.71 -9.17
CA TYR A 270 -20.35 -5.25 -9.09
C TYR A 270 -18.91 -4.70 -9.02
N THR A 271 -18.08 -5.25 -8.13
CA THR A 271 -16.68 -4.86 -7.98
C THR A 271 -15.89 -5.04 -9.27
N ARG A 272 -16.10 -6.16 -9.98
CA ARG A 272 -15.45 -6.42 -11.27
C ARG A 272 -15.88 -5.39 -12.33
N SER A 273 -17.18 -5.10 -12.43
CA SER A 273 -17.70 -4.07 -13.34
C SER A 273 -17.14 -2.69 -13.03
N PHE A 274 -17.06 -2.33 -11.74
CA PHE A 274 -16.46 -1.06 -11.30
C PHE A 274 -14.99 -0.98 -11.73
N PHE A 275 -14.21 -2.04 -11.51
CA PHE A 275 -12.81 -2.09 -11.93
C PHE A 275 -12.65 -1.99 -13.46
N GLU A 276 -13.48 -2.68 -14.24
CA GLU A 276 -13.49 -2.60 -15.71
C GLU A 276 -13.80 -1.17 -16.20
N GLN A 277 -14.74 -0.48 -15.53
CA GLN A 277 -15.02 0.94 -15.80
C GLN A 277 -13.84 1.86 -15.44
N SER A 278 -13.18 1.62 -14.30
CA SER A 278 -11.97 2.36 -13.93
C SER A 278 -10.83 2.17 -14.92
N ILE A 279 -10.63 0.96 -15.46
CA ILE A 279 -9.65 0.72 -16.54
C ILE A 279 -9.95 1.61 -17.75
N GLN A 280 -11.23 1.66 -18.15
CA GLN A 280 -11.63 2.47 -19.30
C GLN A 280 -11.36 3.96 -19.06
N LYS A 281 -11.69 4.49 -17.87
CA LYS A 281 -11.36 5.87 -17.47
C LYS A 281 -9.86 6.13 -17.49
N VAL A 282 -9.05 5.22 -16.96
CA VAL A 282 -7.58 5.33 -17.00
C VAL A 282 -7.07 5.38 -18.44
N LYS A 283 -7.57 4.51 -19.32
CA LYS A 283 -7.20 4.48 -20.75
C LYS A 283 -7.59 5.78 -21.46
N GLU A 284 -8.77 6.33 -21.16
CA GLU A 284 -9.22 7.61 -21.68
C GLU A 284 -8.33 8.76 -21.22
N HIS A 285 -8.00 8.84 -19.92
CA HIS A 285 -7.07 9.81 -19.39
C HIS A 285 -5.69 9.73 -20.07
N ILE A 286 -5.15 8.52 -20.24
CA ILE A 286 -3.88 8.31 -20.95
C ILE A 286 -3.97 8.84 -22.39
N SER A 287 -5.08 8.58 -23.09
CA SER A 287 -5.29 9.06 -24.46
C SER A 287 -5.37 10.59 -24.51
N LEU A 288 -6.07 11.23 -23.57
CA LEU A 288 -6.20 12.69 -23.49
C LEU A 288 -4.87 13.39 -23.22
N LEU A 289 -3.94 12.71 -22.52
CA LEU A 289 -2.59 13.19 -22.22
C LEU A 289 -1.57 12.86 -23.34
N GLY A 290 -2.05 12.51 -24.55
CA GLY A 290 -1.18 12.24 -25.71
C GLY A 290 -0.64 10.81 -25.79
N GLY A 291 -1.12 9.90 -24.93
CA GLY A 291 -0.74 8.48 -24.94
C GLY A 291 0.53 8.17 -24.16
N ASN A 292 0.60 6.95 -23.61
CA ASN A 292 1.76 6.43 -22.87
C ASN A 292 1.74 4.90 -22.87
N LYS A 293 2.60 4.29 -23.71
CA LYS A 293 2.61 2.85 -23.93
C LYS A 293 2.98 2.07 -22.67
N ASP A 294 3.95 2.55 -21.90
CA ASP A 294 4.40 1.86 -20.69
C ASP A 294 3.33 1.87 -19.60
N LEU A 295 2.60 2.98 -19.48
CA LEU A 295 1.48 3.07 -18.54
C LEU A 295 0.30 2.20 -18.98
N GLN A 296 0.01 2.13 -20.29
CA GLN A 296 -1.00 1.21 -20.82
C GLN A 296 -0.63 -0.25 -20.56
N LEU A 297 0.63 -0.63 -20.78
CA LEU A 297 1.13 -1.98 -20.48
C LEU A 297 1.02 -2.30 -18.99
N LEU A 298 1.31 -1.33 -18.11
CA LEU A 298 1.11 -1.51 -16.68
C LEU A 298 -0.35 -1.78 -16.34
N VAL A 299 -1.28 -1.01 -16.91
CA VAL A 299 -2.73 -1.19 -16.71
C VAL A 299 -3.18 -2.57 -17.23
N ASP A 300 -2.75 -2.95 -18.43
CA ASP A 300 -3.10 -4.25 -19.02
C ASP A 300 -2.54 -5.43 -18.20
N ASP A 301 -1.35 -5.29 -17.61
CA ASP A 301 -0.81 -6.31 -16.69
C ASP A 301 -1.60 -6.42 -15.40
N LEU A 302 -2.08 -5.31 -14.84
CA LEU A 302 -2.97 -5.33 -13.68
C LEU A 302 -4.30 -6.02 -14.00
N CYS A 303 -4.84 -5.83 -15.21
CA CYS A 303 -6.06 -6.51 -15.65
C CYS A 303 -5.92 -8.05 -15.62
N LYS A 304 -4.73 -8.56 -15.95
CA LYS A 304 -4.45 -10.01 -15.97
C LYS A 304 -4.43 -10.64 -14.58
N LEU A 305 -4.34 -9.84 -13.52
CA LEU A 305 -4.37 -10.34 -12.14
C LEU A 305 -5.76 -10.75 -11.69
N LEU A 306 -6.82 -10.23 -12.33
CA LEU A 306 -8.17 -10.63 -11.98
C LEU A 306 -8.44 -12.06 -12.40
N PRO A 307 -9.02 -12.90 -11.51
CA PRO A 307 -9.50 -14.21 -11.92
C PRO A 307 -10.56 -14.08 -13.03
N PRO A 308 -10.78 -15.16 -13.80
CA PRO A 308 -11.90 -15.23 -14.74
C PRO A 308 -13.20 -14.86 -14.02
N ALA A 309 -14.15 -14.27 -14.74
CA ALA A 309 -15.49 -14.11 -14.17
C ALA A 309 -15.98 -15.50 -13.75
N ASP A 310 -16.56 -15.60 -12.57
CA ASP A 310 -17.32 -16.79 -12.20
C ASP A 310 -18.36 -17.03 -13.32
N ASN A 311 -18.30 -18.19 -13.95
CA ASN A 311 -19.43 -18.67 -14.73
C ASN A 311 -20.49 -19.03 -13.68
N ASP A 312 -21.51 -18.19 -13.54
CA ASP A 312 -22.72 -18.51 -12.78
C ASP A 312 -23.31 -19.87 -13.24
#